data_AF-A0A6J5TZT7-F1
#
_entry.id   AF-A0A6J5TZT7-F1
#
_cell.length_a   1.000
_cell.length_b   1.000
_cell.length_c   1.000
_cell.angle_alpha   90.00
_cell.angle_beta   90.00
_cell.angle_gamma   90.00
#
_symmetry.space_group_name_H-M   'P 1'
#
loop_
_entity.id
_entity.type
_entity.pdbx_description
1 polymer ?
#
loop_
_entity_poly.entity_id
_entity_poly.type
_entity_poly.pdbx_seq_one_letter_code
_entity_poly.pdbx_strand_id
1 'polypeptide(L)'
;MDGGERVQATGLYKTDIEFNLLDNELCRSLAVFPGYNKDSFIRAAWTRRSRGEAAKRPNRKSWSQRTDMYMRPFLLDVFFSKRFIHAKVMHRGTSKVISVASTNSKDLRYSLTSLVDNDACRVIGNLIAERCKDADVFAMSFEPKKNERIEGRLGIVLDTIRENGIMFV
;
A
#
# COMPACT_ATOMS: atom_id res chain seq x y z
N MET A 1 -49.94 -10.37 -30.98
CA MET A 1 -50.68 -9.80 -29.83
C MET A 1 -49.96 -10.25 -28.56
N ASP A 2 -48.67 -9.97 -28.38
CA ASP A 2 -47.93 -8.69 -28.29
C ASP A 2 -47.78 -8.23 -26.83
N GLY A 3 -46.52 -8.19 -26.37
CA GLY A 3 -45.98 -7.03 -25.67
C GLY A 3 -45.85 -7.06 -24.13
N GLY A 4 -44.71 -6.55 -23.66
CA GLY A 4 -44.53 -5.84 -22.36
C GLY A 4 -44.07 -6.69 -21.18
N GLU A 5 -42.78 -6.75 -20.82
CA GLU A 5 -41.97 -5.79 -20.05
C GLU A 5 -42.39 -5.58 -18.56
N ARG A 6 -41.45 -5.94 -17.67
CA ARG A 6 -40.97 -5.24 -16.45
C ARG A 6 -41.91 -4.84 -15.27
N VAL A 7 -41.46 -5.31 -14.10
CA VAL A 7 -41.36 -4.71 -12.75
C VAL A 7 -42.51 -3.86 -12.16
N GLN A 8 -42.81 -4.15 -10.89
CA GLN A 8 -43.19 -3.12 -9.92
C GLN A 8 -42.22 -3.11 -8.73
N ALA A 9 -41.82 -1.89 -8.39
CA ALA A 9 -40.92 -1.50 -7.32
C ALA A 9 -41.71 -0.97 -6.11
N THR A 10 -41.13 -1.09 -4.93
CA THR A 10 -41.33 -0.22 -3.78
C THR A 10 -39.92 0.07 -3.24
N GLY A 11 -39.49 1.27 -2.87
CA GLY A 11 -40.12 2.57 -2.82
C GLY A 11 -39.28 3.44 -1.86
N LEU A 12 -38.69 4.51 -2.41
CA LEU A 12 -38.45 5.84 -1.81
C LEU A 12 -37.44 5.93 -0.63
N TYR A 13 -36.58 6.95 -0.54
CA TYR A 13 -36.87 8.36 -0.80
C TYR A 13 -35.65 9.15 -1.32
N LYS A 14 -35.92 9.84 -2.43
CA LYS A 14 -35.18 10.94 -3.03
C LYS A 14 -36.22 12.07 -3.18
N THR A 15 -35.83 13.29 -2.85
CA THR A 15 -36.48 14.57 -3.22
C THR A 15 -35.32 15.57 -3.26
N ASP A 16 -34.73 15.96 -4.40
CA ASP A 16 -35.24 16.71 -5.56
C ASP A 16 -35.81 18.08 -5.17
N ILE A 17 -35.11 19.16 -5.56
CA ILE A 17 -35.71 20.37 -6.10
C ILE A 17 -34.85 20.83 -7.30
N GLU A 18 -35.57 20.97 -8.41
CA GLU A 18 -35.18 21.22 -9.80
C GLU A 18 -34.66 22.65 -10.06
N PHE A 19 -33.97 22.85 -11.19
CA PHE A 19 -34.50 23.74 -12.24
C PHE A 19 -33.88 23.46 -13.61
N ASN A 20 -34.70 23.73 -14.63
CA ASN A 20 -34.78 23.09 -15.93
C ASN A 20 -33.73 23.50 -16.99
N LEU A 21 -33.53 22.58 -17.94
CA LEU A 21 -33.10 22.86 -19.31
C LEU A 21 -34.23 23.57 -20.08
N LEU A 22 -34.11 24.88 -20.20
CA LEU A 22 -34.62 25.77 -21.25
C LEU A 22 -33.77 27.03 -21.03
N ASP A 23 -32.74 27.35 -21.80
CA ASP A 23 -32.81 27.75 -23.20
C ASP A 23 -31.49 27.47 -23.92
N ASN A 24 -31.58 26.69 -24.99
CA ASN A 24 -30.48 26.32 -25.88
C ASN A 24 -30.14 27.43 -26.90
N GLU A 25 -30.41 28.71 -26.63
CA GLU A 25 -30.14 29.80 -27.59
C GLU A 25 -29.57 31.11 -27.03
N LEU A 26 -29.29 31.26 -25.73
CA LEU A 26 -28.79 32.54 -25.17
C LEU A 26 -27.40 32.51 -24.54
N CYS A 27 -26.66 31.41 -24.58
CA CYS A 27 -25.24 31.40 -24.16
C CYS A 27 -24.27 31.78 -25.31
N ARG A 28 -24.77 32.53 -26.30
CA ARG A 28 -23.97 33.10 -27.41
C ARG A 28 -23.62 34.57 -27.21
N SER A 29 -23.96 35.19 -26.09
CA SER A 29 -23.55 36.56 -25.79
C SER A 29 -23.14 36.74 -24.33
N LEU A 30 -22.01 37.44 -24.16
CA LEU A 30 -21.52 38.06 -22.93
C LEU A 30 -20.75 37.18 -21.92
N ALA A 31 -19.57 36.75 -22.36
CA ALA A 31 -18.36 36.94 -21.54
C ALA A 31 -17.26 37.55 -22.43
N VAL A 32 -17.45 38.82 -22.80
CA VAL A 32 -16.38 39.64 -23.35
C VAL A 32 -15.43 39.96 -22.20
N PHE A 33 -14.32 39.23 -22.11
CA PHE A 33 -13.15 39.68 -21.36
C PHE A 33 -12.15 40.30 -22.35
N PRO A 34 -11.45 41.37 -21.95
CA PRO A 34 -10.84 42.33 -22.86
C PRO A 34 -9.52 41.83 -23.46
N GLY A 35 -9.27 42.20 -24.72
CA GLY A 35 -7.93 42.38 -25.28
C GLY A 35 -7.10 41.11 -25.55
N TYR A 36 -7.51 40.32 -26.55
CA TYR A 36 -6.69 39.22 -27.07
C TYR A 36 -5.65 39.77 -28.08
N ASN A 37 -4.47 40.17 -27.60
CA ASN A 37 -3.33 40.48 -28.46
C ASN A 37 -2.65 39.17 -28.91
N LYS A 38 -2.64 38.91 -30.22
CA LYS A 38 -2.24 37.62 -30.82
C LYS A 38 -0.71 37.37 -30.83
N ASP A 39 0.08 38.36 -30.40
CA ASP A 39 1.56 38.35 -30.51
C ASP A 39 2.30 38.33 -29.17
N SER A 40 1.74 37.70 -28.13
CA SER A 40 2.49 37.49 -26.88
C SER A 40 3.28 36.17 -26.91
N PHE A 41 4.61 36.29 -26.93
CA PHE A 41 5.60 35.21 -26.82
C PHE A 41 5.45 34.35 -25.53
N ILE A 42 4.63 34.81 -24.57
CA ILE A 42 4.31 34.11 -23.32
C ILE A 42 3.11 33.17 -23.56
N ARG A 43 3.30 32.13 -24.39
CA ARG A 43 2.23 31.19 -24.78
C ARG A 43 2.39 29.77 -24.26
N ALA A 44 3.33 29.49 -23.37
CA ALA A 44 3.65 28.14 -22.93
C ALA A 44 3.56 27.98 -21.40
N ALA A 45 2.35 28.01 -20.83
CA ALA A 45 2.16 27.58 -19.44
C ALA A 45 0.80 26.95 -19.11
N TRP A 46 -0.04 26.62 -20.09
CA TRP A 46 -1.36 26.05 -19.83
C TRP A 46 -1.76 24.95 -20.83
N THR A 47 -0.92 23.92 -20.99
CA THR A 47 -1.45 22.61 -21.36
C THR A 47 -1.96 21.94 -20.08
N ARG A 48 -3.16 22.32 -19.64
CA ARG A 48 -3.93 21.55 -18.65
C ARG A 48 -4.27 20.21 -19.33
N ARG A 49 -3.33 19.27 -19.27
CA ARG A 49 -3.53 17.93 -19.84
C ARG A 49 -4.80 17.36 -19.24
N SER A 50 -5.68 16.85 -20.10
CA SER A 50 -6.93 16.24 -19.64
C SER A 50 -6.59 15.13 -18.63
N ARG A 51 -7.44 14.91 -17.61
CA ARG A 51 -7.23 13.83 -16.63
C ARG A 51 -6.98 12.47 -17.32
N GLY A 52 -7.60 12.24 -18.47
CA GLY A 52 -7.40 11.05 -19.29
C GLY A 52 -6.02 10.95 -19.95
N GLU A 53 -5.37 12.06 -20.29
CA GLU A 53 -4.01 12.08 -20.85
C GLU A 53 -2.93 11.96 -19.77
N ALA A 54 -3.19 12.50 -18.57
CA ALA A 54 -2.35 12.29 -17.40
C ALA A 54 -2.39 10.84 -16.90
N ALA A 55 -3.56 10.18 -16.93
CA ALA A 55 -3.70 8.77 -16.54
C ALA A 55 -2.96 7.80 -17.48
N LYS A 56 -2.82 8.14 -18.77
CA LYS A 56 -2.09 7.34 -19.78
C LYS A 56 -0.57 7.37 -19.59
N ARG A 57 -0.05 8.25 -18.74
CA ARG A 57 1.39 8.35 -18.45
C ARG A 57 1.58 8.11 -16.95
N PRO A 58 1.87 6.88 -16.51
CA PRO A 58 2.18 6.64 -15.10
C PRO A 58 3.33 7.57 -14.71
N ASN A 59 3.18 8.25 -13.57
CA ASN A 59 4.16 9.21 -13.11
C ASN A 59 5.55 8.54 -13.08
N ARG A 60 6.57 9.19 -13.68
CA ARG A 60 7.94 8.66 -13.65
C ARG A 60 8.32 8.47 -12.18
N LYS A 61 8.74 7.26 -11.81
CA LYS A 61 9.19 6.96 -10.44
C LYS A 61 10.23 7.99 -10.02
N SER A 62 10.09 8.53 -8.81
CA SER A 62 11.05 9.47 -8.25
C SER A 62 12.43 8.82 -8.10
N TRP A 63 13.49 9.61 -7.99
CA TRP A 63 14.84 9.08 -7.78
C TRP A 63 14.91 8.18 -6.54
N SER A 64 14.29 8.61 -5.44
CA SER A 64 14.17 7.82 -4.21
C SER A 64 13.48 6.47 -4.45
N GLN A 65 12.35 6.44 -5.16
CA GLN A 65 11.67 5.17 -5.48
C GLN A 65 12.49 4.21 -6.34
N ARG A 66 13.45 4.72 -7.12
CA ARG A 66 14.36 3.90 -7.93
C ARG A 66 15.54 3.36 -7.12
N THR A 67 15.95 4.10 -6.09
CA THR A 67 17.15 3.80 -5.30
C THR A 67 16.83 3.09 -3.98
N ASP A 68 15.59 3.14 -3.50
CA ASP A 68 15.14 2.53 -2.24
C ASP A 68 15.52 1.05 -2.12
N MET A 69 15.43 0.29 -3.21
CA MET A 69 15.82 -1.12 -3.26
C MET A 69 17.29 -1.37 -2.89
N TYR A 70 18.18 -0.42 -3.16
CA TYR A 70 19.62 -0.52 -2.87
C TYR A 70 19.98 0.09 -1.52
N MET A 71 19.24 1.12 -1.08
CA MET A 71 19.46 1.76 0.22
C MET A 71 18.86 0.94 1.38
N ARG A 72 17.76 0.22 1.11
CA ARG A 72 17.05 -0.67 2.03
C ARG A 72 16.92 -2.06 1.44
N PRO A 73 18.05 -2.78 1.31
CA PRO A 73 18.12 -4.04 0.56
C PRO A 73 17.35 -5.17 1.23
N PHE A 74 17.23 -5.18 2.56
CA PHE A 74 16.59 -6.26 3.30
C PHE A 74 15.21 -5.83 3.80
N LEU A 75 14.21 -6.66 3.54
CA LEU A 75 12.82 -6.43 3.92
C LEU A 75 12.33 -7.58 4.81
N LEU A 76 11.82 -7.23 5.99
CA LEU A 76 11.13 -8.15 6.90
C LEU A 76 9.65 -8.23 6.53
N ASP A 77 9.14 -9.44 6.31
CA ASP A 77 7.71 -9.73 6.16
C ASP A 77 7.27 -10.67 7.28
N VAL A 78 6.37 -10.17 8.12
CA VAL A 78 5.75 -10.93 9.20
C VAL A 78 4.30 -11.22 8.83
N PHE A 79 3.94 -12.49 8.94
CA PHE A 79 2.62 -13.00 8.65
C PHE A 79 2.06 -13.71 9.89
N PHE A 80 0.95 -13.15 10.39
CA PHE A 80 0.18 -13.73 11.47
C PHE A 80 -1.04 -14.48 10.91
N SER A 81 -1.03 -15.80 11.08
CA SER A 81 -2.20 -16.64 10.85
C SER A 81 -2.97 -16.86 12.16
N LYS A 82 -4.16 -17.46 12.06
CA LYS A 82 -4.90 -17.95 13.25
C LYS A 82 -4.20 -19.14 13.92
N ARG A 83 -3.28 -19.82 13.22
CA ARG A 83 -2.67 -21.09 13.68
C ARG A 83 -1.16 -21.04 13.87
N PHE A 84 -0.48 -20.08 13.24
CA PHE A 84 0.97 -20.00 13.28
C PHE A 84 1.43 -18.59 12.95
N ILE A 85 2.65 -18.30 13.37
CA ILE A 85 3.42 -17.11 13.03
C ILE A 85 4.49 -17.50 12.01
N HIS A 86 4.68 -16.66 11.00
CA HIS A 86 5.69 -16.82 9.97
C HIS A 86 6.41 -15.49 9.74
N ALA A 87 7.74 -15.50 9.85
CA ALA A 87 8.60 -14.36 9.56
C ALA A 87 9.59 -14.76 8.47
N LYS A 88 9.82 -13.87 7.50
CA LYS A 88 10.85 -14.07 6.47
C LYS A 88 11.55 -12.75 6.19
N VAL A 89 12.82 -12.87 5.81
CA VAL A 89 13.63 -11.75 5.36
C VAL A 89 14.01 -11.97 3.92
N MET A 90 13.74 -10.98 3.08
CA MET A 90 13.99 -11.03 1.64
C MET A 90 14.94 -9.92 1.22
N HIS A 91 15.83 -10.24 0.28
CA HIS A 91 16.64 -9.25 -0.41
C HIS A 91 15.83 -8.64 -1.56
N ARG A 92 15.56 -7.32 -1.53
CA ARG A 92 14.77 -6.64 -2.56
C ARG A 92 15.45 -6.63 -3.93
N GLY A 93 16.79 -6.54 -3.98
CA GLY A 93 17.53 -6.51 -5.24
C GLY A 93 17.52 -7.83 -6.01
N THR A 94 17.72 -8.96 -5.31
CA THR A 94 17.83 -10.29 -5.91
C THR A 94 16.55 -11.10 -5.79
N SER A 95 15.54 -10.60 -5.07
CA SER A 95 14.33 -11.34 -4.67
C SER A 95 14.62 -12.67 -3.95
N LYS A 96 15.79 -12.79 -3.34
CA LYS A 96 16.23 -14.00 -2.63
C LYS A 96 15.75 -13.98 -1.19
N VAL A 97 15.23 -15.10 -0.72
CA VAL A 97 14.92 -15.30 0.70
C VAL A 97 16.21 -15.63 1.43
N ILE A 98 16.50 -14.89 2.49
CA ILE A 98 17.75 -15.01 3.26
C ILE A 98 17.51 -15.93 4.44
N SER A 99 16.49 -15.61 5.23
CA SER A 99 16.12 -16.34 6.42
C SER A 99 14.60 -16.44 6.52
N VAL A 100 14.14 -17.54 7.10
CA VAL A 100 12.73 -17.82 7.36
C VAL A 100 12.64 -18.38 8.77
N ALA A 101 11.61 -18.01 9.52
CA ALA A 101 11.29 -18.56 10.82
C ALA A 101 9.77 -18.82 10.90
N SER A 102 9.37 -20.00 11.35
CA SER A 102 7.94 -20.31 11.53
C SER A 102 7.72 -21.23 12.71
N THR A 103 6.67 -20.94 13.46
CA THR A 103 6.17 -21.77 14.57
C THR A 103 5.68 -23.14 14.10
N ASN A 104 5.37 -23.29 12.80
CA ASN A 104 5.00 -24.58 12.22
C ASN A 104 6.22 -25.46 11.85
N SER A 105 7.44 -25.03 12.15
CA SER A 105 8.63 -25.88 12.00
C SER A 105 8.56 -27.08 12.95
N LYS A 106 9.16 -28.21 12.54
CA LYS A 106 9.11 -29.47 13.30
C LYS A 106 9.62 -29.27 14.73
N ASP A 107 10.67 -28.49 14.91
CA ASP A 107 11.31 -28.31 16.21
C ASP A 107 10.45 -27.47 17.16
N LEU A 108 9.81 -26.41 16.64
CA LEU A 108 9.00 -25.49 17.44
C LEU A 108 7.59 -26.00 17.72
N ARG A 109 7.02 -26.80 16.80
CA ARG A 109 5.64 -27.26 16.91
C ARG A 109 5.40 -28.17 18.12
N TYR A 110 6.43 -28.88 18.57
CA TYR A 110 6.34 -29.77 19.74
C TYR A 110 6.92 -29.14 21.01
N SER A 111 7.74 -28.08 20.90
CA SER A 111 8.33 -27.41 22.05
C SER A 111 7.43 -26.32 22.65
N LEU A 112 6.56 -25.71 21.85
CA LEU A 112 5.69 -24.62 22.27
C LEU A 112 4.31 -25.15 22.68
N THR A 113 3.80 -24.68 23.83
CA THR A 113 2.43 -24.95 24.29
C THR A 113 1.38 -24.36 23.34
N SER A 114 1.68 -23.21 22.74
CA SER A 114 0.84 -22.53 21.76
C SER A 114 1.70 -21.91 20.67
N LEU A 115 1.21 -21.95 19.43
CA LEU A 115 1.92 -21.49 18.24
C LEU A 115 1.70 -20.01 17.93
N VAL A 116 0.84 -19.33 18.70
CA VAL A 116 0.34 -17.98 18.37
C VAL A 116 0.46 -17.01 19.56
N ASP A 117 0.90 -17.50 20.72
CA ASP A 117 1.04 -16.71 21.94
C ASP A 117 2.19 -15.69 21.87
N ASN A 118 2.24 -14.81 22.86
CA ASN A 118 3.29 -13.80 22.99
C ASN A 118 4.69 -14.43 23.14
N ASP A 119 4.80 -15.57 23.81
CA ASP A 119 6.07 -16.29 23.92
C ASP A 119 6.52 -16.90 22.58
N ALA A 120 5.57 -17.38 21.78
CA ALA A 120 5.87 -17.82 20.41
C ALA A 120 6.37 -16.66 19.54
N CYS A 121 5.85 -15.44 19.74
CA CYS A 121 6.33 -14.24 19.06
C CYS A 121 7.80 -13.94 19.43
N ARG A 122 8.16 -14.03 20.71
CA ARG A 122 9.54 -13.86 21.19
C ARG A 122 10.49 -14.90 20.61
N VAL A 123 10.08 -16.17 20.64
CA VAL A 123 10.89 -17.27 20.07
C VAL A 123 11.14 -17.06 18.58
N ILE A 124 10.13 -16.62 17.82
CA ILE A 124 10.30 -16.30 16.40
C ILE A 124 11.20 -15.09 16.18
N GLY A 125 11.06 -14.04 17.00
CA GLY A 125 11.92 -12.86 16.97
C GLY A 125 13.39 -13.19 17.21
N ASN A 126 13.68 -14.05 18.19
CA ASN A 126 15.02 -14.55 18.47
C ASN A 126 15.57 -15.37 17.29
N LEU A 127 14.79 -16.37 16.84
CA LEU A 127 15.23 -17.30 15.79
C LEU A 127 15.51 -16.59 14.47
N ILE A 128 14.69 -15.61 14.09
CA ILE A 128 14.91 -14.86 12.85
C ILE A 128 16.14 -13.96 12.98
N ALA A 129 16.35 -13.32 14.13
CA ALA A 129 17.51 -12.45 14.36
C ALA A 129 18.82 -13.25 14.33
N GLU A 130 18.88 -14.41 14.98
CA GLU A 130 20.04 -15.33 14.93
C GLU A 130 20.36 -15.73 13.48
N ARG A 131 19.36 -16.22 12.74
CA ARG A 131 19.53 -16.60 11.33
C ARG A 131 19.94 -15.44 10.42
N CYS A 132 19.56 -14.21 10.76
CA CYS A 132 20.01 -13.03 10.03
C CYS A 132 21.47 -12.71 10.30
N LYS A 133 21.91 -12.82 11.56
CA LYS A 133 23.33 -12.64 11.92
C LYS A 133 24.22 -13.69 11.26
N ASP A 134 23.78 -14.95 11.22
CA ASP A 134 24.50 -16.03 10.53
C ASP A 134 24.65 -15.77 9.02
N ALA A 135 23.76 -14.96 8.44
CA ALA A 135 23.77 -14.54 7.05
C ALA A 135 24.36 -13.13 6.83
N ASP A 136 25.04 -12.56 7.84
CA ASP A 136 25.65 -11.23 7.85
C ASP A 136 24.66 -10.07 7.59
N VAL A 137 23.40 -10.25 7.98
CA VAL A 137 22.35 -9.23 7.88
C VAL A 137 22.11 -8.60 9.25
N PHE A 138 22.57 -7.37 9.43
CA PHE A 138 22.40 -6.62 10.68
C PHE A 138 21.41 -5.45 10.59
N ALA A 139 20.98 -5.08 9.37
CA ALA A 139 20.04 -3.98 9.14
C ALA A 139 18.94 -4.41 8.17
N MET A 140 17.69 -4.06 8.46
CA MET A 140 16.55 -4.36 7.60
C MET A 140 15.45 -3.31 7.72
N SER A 141 14.56 -3.27 6.74
CA SER A 141 13.37 -2.43 6.78
C SER A 141 12.13 -3.27 7.02
N PHE A 142 11.14 -2.68 7.69
CA PHE A 142 9.83 -3.27 7.89
C PHE A 142 8.78 -2.33 7.31
N GLU A 143 7.95 -2.84 6.39
CA GLU A 143 6.87 -2.08 5.76
C GLU A 143 5.53 -2.62 6.27
N PRO A 144 4.81 -1.89 7.15
CA PRO A 144 3.52 -2.33 7.64
C PRO A 144 2.48 -2.36 6.52
N LYS A 145 1.56 -3.33 6.56
CA LYS A 145 0.47 -3.42 5.59
C LYS A 145 -0.53 -2.28 5.80
N LYS A 146 -1.31 -1.96 4.77
CA LYS A 146 -2.33 -0.91 4.85
C LYS A 146 -3.29 -1.19 6.01
N ASN A 147 -3.41 -0.24 6.93
CA ASN A 147 -4.20 -0.33 8.17
C ASN A 147 -3.68 -1.30 9.24
N GLU A 148 -2.45 -1.81 9.11
CA GLU A 148 -1.80 -2.62 10.15
C GLU A 148 -1.21 -1.68 11.22
N ARG A 149 -1.65 -1.86 12.47
CA ARG A 149 -1.09 -1.13 13.61
C ARG A 149 0.08 -1.92 14.18
N ILE A 150 1.15 -1.21 14.51
CA ILE A 150 2.34 -1.79 15.16
C ILE A 150 2.07 -1.85 16.66
N GLU A 151 1.22 -2.80 17.06
CA GLU A 151 0.83 -3.03 18.44
C GLU A 151 0.71 -4.54 18.72
N GLY A 152 0.70 -4.90 20.00
CA GLY A 152 0.51 -6.29 20.43
C GLY A 152 1.58 -7.24 19.88
N ARG A 153 1.14 -8.32 19.22
CA ARG A 153 2.02 -9.39 18.73
C ARG A 153 3.07 -8.90 17.74
N LEU A 154 2.71 -7.98 16.84
CA LEU A 154 3.66 -7.42 15.89
C LEU A 154 4.73 -6.59 16.59
N GLY A 155 4.34 -5.77 17.58
CA GLY A 155 5.27 -5.01 18.40
C GLY A 155 6.28 -5.91 19.12
N ILE A 156 5.80 -6.98 19.76
CA ILE A 156 6.66 -7.96 20.47
C ILE A 156 7.71 -8.56 19.53
N VAL A 157 7.33 -8.96 18.31
CA VAL A 157 8.29 -9.52 17.34
C VAL A 157 9.36 -8.49 16.98
N LEU A 158 8.96 -7.24 16.67
CA LEU A 158 9.88 -6.18 16.27
C LEU A 158 10.82 -5.77 17.42
N ASP A 159 10.29 -5.66 18.64
CA ASP A 159 11.07 -5.34 19.83
C ASP A 159 12.10 -6.44 20.11
N THR A 160 11.69 -7.70 20.03
CA THR A 160 12.60 -8.84 20.20
C THR A 160 13.71 -8.85 19.15
N ILE A 161 13.41 -8.54 17.88
CA ILE A 161 14.41 -8.45 16.81
C ILE A 161 15.43 -7.33 17.10
N ARG A 162 14.95 -6.18 17.59
CA ARG A 162 15.80 -5.05 17.99
C ARG A 162 16.68 -5.39 19.19
N GLU A 163 16.13 -6.03 20.21
CA GLU A 163 16.87 -6.48 21.40
C GLU A 163 17.99 -7.45 21.03
N ASN A 164 17.77 -8.28 20.01
CA ASN A 164 18.80 -9.16 19.45
C ASN A 164 19.80 -8.44 18.54
N GLY A 165 19.82 -7.11 18.44
CA GLY A 165 20.87 -6.37 17.75
C GLY A 165 20.71 -6.24 16.24
N ILE A 166 19.50 -6.46 15.71
CA ILE A 166 19.16 -6.09 14.32
C ILE A 166 18.59 -4.67 14.30
N MET A 167 19.14 -3.82 13.44
CA MET A 167 18.72 -2.42 13.28
C MET A 167 17.61 -2.29 12.22
N PHE A 168 16.63 -1.43 12.50
CA PHE A 168 15.58 -1.08 11.54
C PHE A 168 15.86 0.27 10.85
N VAL A 169 15.75 0.32 9.50
CA VAL A 169 16.09 1.47 8.62
C VAL A 169 14.91 1.93 7.75
#